data_AF-A0A943CY37-F1
#
_entry.id   AF-A0A943CY37-F1
#
_cell.length_a   1.000
_cell.length_b   1.000
_cell.length_c   1.000
_cell.angle_alpha   90.00
_cell.angle_beta   90.00
_cell.angle_gamma   90.00
#
_symmetry.space_group_name_H-M   'P 1'
#
loop_
_entity.id
_entity.type
_entity.pdbx_description
1 polymer ?
#
loop_
_entity_poly.entity_id
_entity_poly.type
_entity_poly.pdbx_seq_one_letter_code
_entity_poly.pdbx_strand_id
1 'polypeptide(L)'
;MRKDFQDLIDSYIKISEELVENDIGITPVENELLVYLDKEELHSILTENNELSVSHQMKFWKEIGFIKTNKNEKRYASKVKIKSSWVRKYVINLEPYFVFKEIVESKNEGKKIFLSLYYEHEALTKFLLNKATEKIIERPGKIYLDNDYFRELLSKKPFLPVEEKLKYMKKLGLIITNKSEIKFCKVVRVDGNMVRKIVLNSSIVEL
;
A
#
# COMPACT_ATOMS: atom_id res chain seq x y z
N MET A 1 -2.35 -18.53 3.66
CA MET A 1 -2.21 -17.15 4.21
C MET A 1 -0.86 -16.51 3.90
N ARG A 2 0.29 -16.98 4.44
CA ARG A 2 1.61 -16.36 4.09
C ARG A 2 2.11 -16.68 2.67
N LYS A 3 1.85 -17.89 2.16
CA LYS A 3 2.24 -18.29 0.81
C LYS A 3 1.46 -17.48 -0.24
N ASP A 4 0.12 -17.47 -0.13
CA ASP A 4 -0.76 -16.68 -1.00
C ASP A 4 -0.39 -15.17 -0.99
N PHE A 5 -0.04 -14.63 0.19
CA PHE A 5 0.42 -13.23 0.29
C PHE A 5 1.67 -12.99 -0.56
N GLN A 6 2.71 -13.81 -0.39
CA GLN A 6 3.96 -13.64 -1.13
C GLN A 6 3.75 -13.85 -2.63
N ASP A 7 2.97 -14.85 -3.04
CA ASP A 7 2.68 -15.13 -4.45
C ASP A 7 1.92 -13.96 -5.11
N LEU A 8 1.01 -13.31 -4.38
CA LEU A 8 0.28 -12.12 -4.84
C LEU A 8 1.17 -10.87 -4.95
N ILE A 9 2.12 -10.69 -4.03
CA ILE A 9 3.13 -9.62 -4.12
C ILE A 9 4.09 -9.86 -5.29
N ASP A 10 4.60 -11.09 -5.43
CA ASP A 10 5.53 -11.47 -6.48
C ASP A 10 4.89 -11.31 -7.87
N SER A 11 3.62 -11.70 -8.01
CA SER A 11 2.83 -11.47 -9.23
C SER A 11 2.72 -9.97 -9.55
N TYR A 12 2.43 -9.13 -8.56
CA TYR A 12 2.37 -7.67 -8.77
C TYR A 12 3.71 -7.09 -9.22
N ILE A 13 4.82 -7.51 -8.61
CA ILE A 13 6.15 -7.02 -8.98
C ILE A 13 6.48 -7.43 -10.41
N LYS A 14 6.24 -8.69 -10.77
CA LYS A 14 6.48 -9.20 -12.13
C LYS A 14 5.64 -8.45 -13.17
N ILE A 15 4.35 -8.26 -12.90
CA ILE A 15 3.45 -7.51 -13.77
C ILE A 15 3.91 -6.05 -13.89
N SER A 16 4.29 -5.41 -12.79
CA SER A 16 4.74 -4.01 -12.82
C SER A 16 6.04 -3.84 -13.61
N GLU A 17 6.95 -4.80 -13.49
CA GLU A 17 8.18 -4.85 -14.28
C GLU A 17 7.87 -4.99 -15.77
N GLU A 18 7.00 -5.93 -16.15
CA GLU A 18 6.56 -6.12 -17.53
C GLU A 18 5.90 -4.86 -18.12
N LEU A 19 5.05 -4.19 -17.34
CA LEU A 19 4.39 -2.95 -17.76
C LEU A 19 5.40 -1.82 -17.99
N VAL A 20 6.43 -1.71 -17.13
CA VAL A 20 7.47 -0.68 -17.22
C VAL A 20 8.44 -0.96 -18.37
N GLU A 21 8.92 -2.19 -18.52
CA GLU A 21 9.90 -2.55 -19.55
C GLU A 21 9.32 -2.46 -20.97
N ASN A 22 8.02 -2.73 -21.14
CA ASN A 22 7.35 -2.71 -22.43
C ASN A 22 6.54 -1.43 -22.71
N ASP A 23 6.60 -0.42 -21.83
CA ASP A 23 5.86 0.84 -21.94
C ASP A 23 4.32 0.63 -22.11
N ILE A 24 3.76 -0.36 -21.43
CA ILE A 24 2.35 -0.75 -21.57
C ILE A 24 1.48 0.16 -20.70
N GLY A 25 0.60 0.94 -21.34
CA GLY A 25 -0.47 1.69 -20.65
C GLY A 25 0.00 2.84 -19.75
N ILE A 26 1.29 3.20 -19.83
CA ILE A 26 1.89 4.32 -19.08
C ILE A 26 1.45 5.62 -19.74
N THR A 27 0.81 6.52 -18.98
CA THR A 27 0.51 7.86 -19.47
C THR A 27 1.37 8.90 -18.74
N PRO A 28 1.98 9.87 -19.45
CA PRO A 28 2.90 10.86 -18.89
C PRO A 28 2.18 12.00 -18.18
N VAL A 29 1.13 11.72 -17.40
CA VAL A 29 0.57 12.76 -16.52
C VAL A 29 1.63 13.02 -15.46
N GLU A 30 2.27 14.20 -15.54
CA GLU A 30 3.39 14.59 -14.68
C GLU A 30 3.11 14.23 -13.21
N ASN A 31 4.00 13.42 -12.64
CA ASN A 31 4.05 13.01 -11.23
C ASN A 31 3.04 11.94 -10.75
N GLU A 32 2.32 11.23 -11.62
CA GLU A 32 1.53 10.05 -11.21
C GLU A 32 2.11 8.73 -11.78
N LEU A 33 2.61 7.86 -10.90
CA LEU A 33 3.11 6.52 -11.24
C LEU A 33 1.95 5.52 -11.43
N LEU A 34 1.12 5.75 -12.44
CA LEU A 34 -0.10 4.99 -12.71
C LEU A 34 -0.15 4.42 -14.13
N VAL A 35 -0.66 3.20 -14.24
CA VAL A 35 -0.94 2.53 -15.53
C VAL A 35 -2.44 2.33 -15.68
N TYR A 36 -2.97 2.65 -16.85
CA TYR A 36 -4.40 2.57 -17.16
C TYR A 36 -4.67 1.44 -18.16
N LEU A 37 -5.29 0.36 -17.68
CA LEU A 37 -5.57 -0.83 -18.47
C LEU A 37 -7.07 -0.98 -18.76
N ASP A 38 -7.39 -1.54 -19.92
CA ASP A 38 -8.71 -2.08 -20.19
C ASP A 38 -8.94 -3.39 -19.44
N LYS A 39 -10.22 -3.80 -19.38
CA LYS A 39 -10.62 -5.02 -18.66
C LYS A 39 -9.92 -6.26 -19.22
N GLU A 40 -9.87 -6.39 -20.54
CA GLU A 40 -9.34 -7.57 -21.24
C GLU A 40 -7.84 -7.68 -21.03
N GLU A 41 -7.10 -6.58 -21.21
CA GLU A 41 -5.66 -6.48 -20.96
C GLU A 41 -5.32 -6.90 -19.53
N LEU A 42 -5.97 -6.27 -18.54
CA LEU A 42 -5.73 -6.61 -17.13
C LEU A 42 -6.05 -8.07 -16.82
N HIS A 43 -7.15 -8.59 -17.37
CA HIS A 43 -7.53 -9.96 -17.12
C HIS A 43 -6.53 -10.96 -17.71
N SER A 44 -6.00 -10.70 -18.91
CA SER A 44 -4.95 -11.54 -19.51
C SER A 44 -3.71 -11.57 -18.63
N ILE A 45 -3.20 -10.37 -18.29
CA ILE A 45 -1.98 -10.19 -17.49
C ILE A 45 -2.10 -10.89 -16.12
N LEU A 46 -3.24 -10.74 -15.42
CA LEU A 46 -3.45 -11.38 -14.12
C LEU A 46 -3.58 -12.91 -14.21
N THR A 47 -4.19 -13.43 -15.28
CA THR A 47 -4.33 -14.87 -15.48
C THR A 47 -3.01 -15.54 -15.83
N GLU A 48 -2.14 -14.86 -16.59
CA GLU A 48 -0.84 -15.40 -17.01
C GLU A 48 0.21 -15.41 -15.88
N ASN A 49 0.05 -14.54 -14.89
CA ASN A 49 1.08 -14.30 -13.87
C ASN A 49 0.77 -14.89 -12.48
N ASN A 50 -0.41 -15.47 -12.26
CA ASN A 50 -0.75 -16.12 -10.99
C ASN A 50 -1.93 -17.10 -11.15
N GLU A 51 -1.81 -18.28 -10.52
CA GLU A 51 -2.84 -19.34 -10.58
C GLU A 51 -4.12 -19.01 -9.79
N LEU A 52 -4.07 -18.03 -8.88
CA LEU A 52 -5.23 -17.57 -8.12
C LEU A 52 -6.22 -16.88 -9.04
N SER A 53 -7.52 -17.01 -8.72
CA SER A 53 -8.56 -16.34 -9.49
C SER A 53 -8.33 -14.81 -9.56
N VAL A 54 -8.59 -14.20 -10.71
CA VAL A 54 -8.49 -12.74 -10.93
C VAL A 54 -9.25 -11.96 -9.85
N SER A 55 -10.42 -12.45 -9.41
CA SER A 55 -11.19 -11.82 -8.35
C SER A 55 -10.44 -11.78 -7.01
N HIS A 56 -9.73 -12.85 -6.66
CA HIS A 56 -8.95 -12.92 -5.43
C HIS A 56 -7.74 -11.99 -5.48
N GLN A 57 -7.01 -11.99 -6.61
CA GLN A 57 -5.90 -11.07 -6.84
C GLN A 57 -6.35 -9.61 -6.74
N MET A 58 -7.44 -9.24 -7.44
CA MET A 58 -7.97 -7.88 -7.45
C MET A 58 -8.47 -7.40 -6.08
N LYS A 59 -9.06 -8.30 -5.27
CA LYS A 59 -9.48 -7.97 -3.90
C LYS A 59 -8.24 -7.59 -3.07
N PHE A 60 -7.23 -8.45 -3.06
CA PHE A 60 -6.00 -8.24 -2.33
C PHE A 60 -5.28 -6.95 -2.79
N TRP A 61 -5.07 -6.82 -4.10
CA TRP A 61 -4.37 -5.68 -4.69
C TRP A 61 -5.07 -4.35 -4.39
N LYS A 62 -6.40 -4.36 -4.28
CA LYS A 62 -7.17 -3.17 -3.85
C LYS A 62 -6.87 -2.80 -2.41
N GLU A 63 -6.91 -3.78 -1.51
CA GLU A 63 -6.79 -3.56 -0.07
C GLU A 63 -5.40 -3.06 0.30
N ILE A 64 -4.36 -3.56 -0.36
CA ILE A 64 -2.96 -3.17 -0.11
C ILE A 64 -2.51 -1.95 -0.94
N GLY A 65 -3.38 -1.40 -1.80
CA GLY A 65 -3.12 -0.16 -2.55
C GLY A 65 -2.33 -0.32 -3.85
N PHE A 66 -2.23 -1.54 -4.39
CA PHE A 66 -1.63 -1.82 -5.69
C PHE A 66 -2.52 -1.42 -6.86
N ILE A 67 -3.83 -1.29 -6.62
CA ILE A 67 -4.76 -0.69 -7.57
C ILE A 67 -5.49 0.52 -6.97
N LYS A 68 -5.63 1.57 -7.77
CA LYS A 68 -6.28 2.83 -7.37
C LYS A 68 -7.76 2.78 -7.77
N THR A 69 -8.61 2.55 -6.78
CA THR A 69 -10.08 2.59 -6.94
C THR A 69 -10.66 3.86 -6.33
N ASN A 70 -11.74 4.38 -6.91
CA ASN A 70 -12.53 5.42 -6.26
C ASN A 70 -13.20 4.85 -4.99
N LYS A 71 -13.01 5.53 -3.85
CA LYS A 71 -13.46 5.07 -2.52
C LYS A 71 -14.96 4.77 -2.41
N ASN A 72 -15.78 5.31 -3.31
CA ASN A 72 -17.23 5.14 -3.32
C ASN A 72 -17.73 4.18 -4.41
N GLU A 73 -16.86 3.60 -5.23
CA GLU A 73 -17.27 2.68 -6.30
C GLU A 73 -17.13 1.22 -5.83
N LYS A 74 -18.22 0.44 -5.95
CA LYS A 74 -18.19 -1.03 -5.79
C LYS A 74 -17.32 -1.72 -6.85
N ARG A 75 -17.01 -1.02 -7.94
CA ARG A 75 -16.26 -1.52 -9.10
C ARG A 75 -14.77 -1.25 -8.92
N TYR A 76 -13.93 -2.17 -9.38
CA TYR A 76 -12.48 -2.00 -9.39
C TYR A 76 -11.99 -0.96 -10.42
N ALA A 77 -12.74 -0.73 -11.50
CA ALA A 77 -12.41 0.25 -12.52
C ALA A 77 -12.81 1.67 -12.09
N SER A 78 -11.91 2.62 -12.31
CA SER A 78 -12.08 4.05 -12.01
C SER A 78 -12.46 4.83 -13.26
N LYS A 79 -13.31 5.85 -13.11
CA LYS A 79 -13.62 6.81 -14.18
C LYS A 79 -12.49 7.84 -14.27
N VAL A 80 -11.81 7.89 -15.41
CA VAL A 80 -10.61 8.70 -15.66
C VAL A 80 -10.82 9.56 -16.89
N LYS A 81 -10.25 10.77 -16.91
CA LYS A 81 -10.32 11.66 -18.06
C LYS A 81 -9.06 11.45 -18.90
N ILE A 82 -9.22 10.93 -20.11
CA ILE A 82 -8.14 10.78 -21.09
C ILE A 82 -8.46 11.72 -22.24
N LYS A 83 -7.57 12.70 -22.49
CA LYS A 83 -7.81 13.80 -23.43
C LYS A 83 -9.13 14.53 -23.09
N SER A 84 -10.10 14.54 -24.00
CA SER A 84 -11.42 15.15 -23.83
C SER A 84 -12.50 14.20 -23.31
N SER A 85 -12.20 12.91 -23.14
CA SER A 85 -13.21 11.88 -22.86
C SER A 85 -13.07 11.27 -21.48
N TRP A 86 -14.20 10.99 -20.84
CA TRP A 86 -14.24 10.20 -19.61
C TRP A 86 -14.42 8.73 -19.94
N VAL A 87 -13.41 7.92 -19.61
CA VAL A 87 -13.41 6.47 -19.83
C VAL A 87 -13.26 5.73 -18.52
N ARG A 88 -13.67 4.46 -18.47
CA ARG A 88 -13.44 3.60 -17.31
C ARG A 88 -12.18 2.78 -17.58
N LYS A 89 -11.21 2.84 -16.67
CA LYS A 89 -9.96 2.08 -16.75
C LYS A 89 -9.66 1.44 -15.40
N TYR A 90 -8.98 0.32 -15.43
CA TYR A 90 -8.34 -0.22 -14.24
C TYR A 90 -7.01 0.51 -14.05
N VAL A 91 -6.71 0.89 -12.81
CA VAL A 91 -5.58 1.77 -12.52
C VAL A 91 -4.61 1.03 -11.62
N ILE A 92 -3.48 0.61 -12.18
CA ILE A 92 -2.37 0.02 -11.40
C ILE A 92 -1.55 1.16 -10.82
N ASN A 93 -1.23 1.05 -9.54
CA ASN A 93 -0.32 1.95 -8.83
C ASN A 93 1.08 1.37 -8.87
N LEU A 94 2.03 2.03 -9.55
CA LEU A 94 3.42 1.58 -9.67
C LEU A 94 4.32 2.08 -8.52
N GLU A 95 3.85 2.98 -7.65
CA GLU A 95 4.65 3.47 -6.50
C GLU A 95 5.25 2.31 -5.66
N PRO A 96 4.49 1.25 -5.30
CA PRO A 96 5.07 0.11 -4.58
C PRO A 96 6.16 -0.65 -5.35
N TYR A 97 6.07 -0.75 -6.67
CA TYR A 97 7.11 -1.34 -7.52
C TYR A 97 8.41 -0.52 -7.47
N PHE A 98 8.32 0.80 -7.57
CA PHE A 98 9.50 1.66 -7.47
C PHE A 98 10.11 1.66 -6.06
N VAL A 99 9.30 1.54 -5.00
CA VAL A 99 9.80 1.32 -3.63
C VAL A 99 10.51 -0.04 -3.52
N PHE A 100 9.98 -1.09 -4.14
CA PHE A 100 10.63 -2.39 -4.19
C PHE A 100 12.00 -2.28 -4.87
N LYS A 101 12.09 -1.63 -6.03
CA LYS A 101 13.36 -1.39 -6.74
C LYS A 101 14.34 -0.58 -5.88
N GLU A 102 13.90 0.51 -5.25
CA GLU A 102 14.72 1.32 -4.34
C GLU A 102 15.35 0.45 -3.22
N ILE A 103 14.57 -0.43 -2.61
CA ILE A 103 15.05 -1.30 -1.52
C ILE A 103 16.01 -2.37 -2.04
N VAL A 104 15.68 -3.02 -3.16
CA VAL A 104 16.50 -4.09 -3.76
C VAL A 104 17.85 -3.57 -4.23
N GLU A 105 17.90 -2.37 -4.80
CA GLU A 105 19.12 -1.76 -5.29
C GLU A 105 20.00 -1.20 -4.16
N SER A 106 19.41 -0.80 -3.03
CA SER A 106 20.13 -0.16 -1.93
C SER A 106 20.50 -1.09 -0.77
N LYS A 107 19.92 -2.29 -0.68
CA LYS A 107 20.08 -3.18 0.47
C LYS A 107 20.25 -4.64 0.06
N ASN A 108 21.18 -5.33 0.73
CA ASN A 108 21.24 -6.78 0.71
C ASN A 108 19.93 -7.36 1.27
N GLU A 109 19.46 -8.47 0.69
CA GLU A 109 18.16 -9.08 1.02
C GLU A 109 16.95 -8.14 0.81
N GLY A 110 17.03 -7.17 -0.11
CA GLY A 110 15.99 -6.15 -0.28
C GLY A 110 14.56 -6.69 -0.46
N LYS A 111 14.37 -7.81 -1.17
CA LYS A 111 13.06 -8.48 -1.28
C LYS A 111 12.51 -8.92 0.08
N LYS A 112 13.35 -9.47 0.96
CA LYS A 112 12.96 -9.86 2.32
C LYS A 112 12.64 -8.65 3.18
N ILE A 113 13.36 -7.55 3.01
CA ILE A 113 13.08 -6.28 3.68
C ILE A 113 11.70 -5.75 3.25
N PHE A 114 11.42 -5.71 1.95
CA PHE A 114 10.13 -5.27 1.40
C PHE A 114 8.96 -6.06 2.00
N LEU A 115 9.05 -7.40 1.98
CA LEU A 115 8.03 -8.28 2.59
C LEU A 115 7.92 -8.07 4.11
N SER A 116 9.05 -7.87 4.80
CA SER A 116 9.07 -7.65 6.25
C SER A 116 8.32 -6.39 6.68
N LEU A 117 8.28 -5.35 5.85
CA LEU A 117 7.48 -4.14 6.11
C LEU A 117 5.99 -4.46 6.18
N TYR A 118 5.47 -5.26 5.24
CA TYR A 118 4.07 -5.69 5.24
C TYR A 118 3.76 -6.62 6.42
N TYR A 119 4.62 -7.60 6.70
CA TYR A 119 4.44 -8.51 7.82
C TYR A 119 4.52 -7.82 9.18
N GLU A 120 5.41 -6.84 9.35
CA GLU A 120 5.47 -6.04 10.56
C GLU A 120 4.21 -5.18 10.71
N HIS A 121 3.75 -4.53 9.64
CA HIS A 121 2.50 -3.75 9.65
C HIS A 121 1.29 -4.63 10.02
N GLU A 122 1.16 -5.81 9.41
CA GLU A 122 0.10 -6.77 9.68
C GLU A 122 0.11 -7.19 11.16
N ALA A 123 1.28 -7.60 11.66
CA ALA A 123 1.44 -8.05 13.04
C ALA A 123 1.11 -6.93 14.05
N LEU A 124 1.56 -5.70 13.79
CA LEU A 124 1.27 -4.56 14.65
C LEU A 124 -0.22 -4.22 14.63
N THR A 125 -0.85 -4.21 13.46
CA THR A 125 -2.29 -3.94 13.33
C THR A 125 -3.10 -4.98 14.11
N LYS A 126 -2.83 -6.28 13.92
CA LYS A 126 -3.50 -7.36 14.67
C LYS A 126 -3.26 -7.27 16.17
N PHE A 127 -2.04 -6.93 16.59
CA PHE A 127 -1.73 -6.75 18.01
C PHE A 127 -2.50 -5.59 18.65
N LEU A 128 -2.64 -4.47 17.92
CA LEU A 128 -3.28 -3.26 18.43
C LEU A 128 -4.80 -3.34 18.42
N LEU A 129 -5.43 -4.01 17.45
CA LEU A 129 -6.88 -4.29 17.46
C LEU A 129 -7.32 -5.08 18.71
N ASN A 130 -6.43 -5.90 19.26
CA ASN A 130 -6.70 -6.70 20.46
C ASN A 130 -6.33 -5.98 21.77
N LYS A 131 -5.95 -4.70 21.73
CA LYS A 131 -5.58 -3.91 22.92
C LYS A 131 -6.40 -2.63 23.02
N ALA A 132 -7.31 -2.58 23.99
CA ALA A 132 -7.91 -1.32 24.41
C ALA A 132 -6.96 -0.60 25.39
N THR A 133 -6.30 0.47 24.93
CA THR A 133 -5.55 1.39 25.79
C THR A 133 -5.83 2.82 25.37
N GLU A 134 -5.72 3.78 26.29
CA GLU A 134 -5.92 5.22 26.01
C GLU A 134 -4.99 5.78 24.92
N LYS A 135 -3.90 5.07 24.61
CA LYS A 135 -2.92 5.41 23.58
C LYS A 135 -3.38 5.04 22.16
N ILE A 136 -4.49 4.31 22.04
CA ILE A 136 -5.02 3.76 20.79
C ILE A 136 -6.42 4.33 20.56
N ILE A 137 -6.63 4.96 19.41
CA ILE A 137 -7.97 5.30 18.92
C ILE A 137 -8.23 4.46 17.69
N GLU A 138 -9.28 3.66 17.71
CA GLU A 138 -9.70 2.87 16.55
C GLU A 138 -10.80 3.62 15.79
N ARG A 139 -10.69 3.64 14.46
CA ARG A 139 -11.78 4.05 13.55
C ARG A 139 -11.80 3.06 12.37
N PRO A 140 -12.91 2.98 11.61
CA PRO A 140 -12.98 2.08 10.46
C PRO A 140 -11.77 2.24 9.51
N GLY A 141 -11.05 1.13 9.31
CA GLY A 141 -9.83 1.05 8.50
C GLY A 141 -8.61 1.83 9.02
N LYS A 142 -8.60 2.33 10.26
CA LYS A 142 -7.51 3.16 10.81
C LYS A 142 -7.28 2.95 12.31
N ILE A 143 -6.01 2.85 12.68
CA ILE A 143 -5.58 2.85 14.10
C ILE A 143 -4.69 4.06 14.34
N TYR A 144 -5.05 4.92 15.29
CA TYR A 144 -4.30 6.12 15.64
C TYR A 144 -3.50 5.87 16.91
N LEU A 145 -2.21 6.18 16.86
CA LEU A 145 -1.24 5.86 17.90
C LEU A 145 -0.39 7.06 18.26
N ASP A 146 0.04 7.13 19.51
CA ASP A 146 1.09 8.05 19.92
C ASP A 146 2.39 7.77 19.16
N ASN A 147 3.05 8.86 18.79
CA ASN A 147 4.23 8.85 17.94
C ASN A 147 5.40 8.06 18.53
N ASP A 148 5.67 8.29 19.81
CA ASP A 148 6.81 7.68 20.50
C ASP A 148 6.52 6.22 20.83
N TYR A 149 5.26 5.92 21.18
CA TYR A 149 4.81 4.55 21.40
C TYR A 149 4.96 3.71 20.13
N PHE A 150 4.58 4.23 18.96
CA PHE A 150 4.72 3.48 17.71
C PHE A 150 6.19 3.25 17.32
N ARG A 151 7.07 4.23 17.56
CA ARG A 151 8.52 4.05 17.35
C ARG A 151 9.11 2.98 18.26
N GLU A 152 8.68 2.93 19.52
CA GLU A 152 9.08 1.88 20.46
C GLU A 152 8.60 0.50 19.99
N LEU A 153 7.42 0.40 19.37
CA LEU A 153 6.97 -0.86 18.79
C LEU A 153 7.82 -1.28 17.58
N LEU A 154 8.14 -0.35 16.68
CA LEU A 154 8.96 -0.61 15.50
C LEU A 154 10.41 -0.96 15.83
N SER A 155 10.94 -0.52 16.97
CA SER A 155 12.32 -0.84 17.37
C SER A 155 12.50 -2.30 17.82
N LYS A 156 11.41 -3.01 18.17
CA LYS A 156 11.45 -4.38 18.70
C LYS A 156 11.90 -5.43 17.69
N LYS A 157 11.77 -5.18 16.39
CA LYS A 157 12.19 -6.10 15.32
C LYS A 157 13.25 -5.45 14.43
N PRO A 158 14.55 -5.72 14.63
CA PRO A 158 15.61 -5.04 13.89
C PRO A 158 15.84 -5.70 12.51
N PHE A 159 15.17 -5.19 11.47
CA PHE A 159 15.53 -5.46 10.06
C PHE A 159 15.79 -4.18 9.25
N LEU A 160 15.39 -3.03 9.79
CA LEU A 160 15.68 -1.69 9.30
C LEU A 160 15.66 -0.71 10.48
N PRO A 161 16.40 0.41 10.41
CA PRO A 161 16.23 1.52 11.34
C PRO A 161 14.78 2.04 11.34
N VAL A 162 14.28 2.49 12.50
CA VAL A 162 12.88 2.91 12.67
C VAL A 162 12.48 4.00 11.68
N GLU A 163 13.32 5.01 11.44
CA GLU A 163 13.01 6.08 10.49
C GLU A 163 12.98 5.58 9.03
N GLU A 164 13.82 4.59 8.68
CA GLU A 164 13.75 3.96 7.34
C GLU A 164 12.46 3.15 7.18
N LYS A 165 12.03 2.42 8.22
CA LYS A 165 10.74 1.73 8.21
C LYS A 165 9.60 2.72 8.00
N LEU A 166 9.58 3.82 8.74
CA LEU A 166 8.55 4.85 8.62
C LEU A 166 8.54 5.48 7.22
N LYS A 167 9.71 5.74 6.62
CA LYS A 167 9.86 6.22 5.25
C LYS A 167 9.20 5.26 4.26
N TYR A 168 9.56 3.98 4.28
CA TYR A 168 8.99 3.01 3.35
C TYR A 168 7.52 2.70 3.61
N MET A 169 7.12 2.53 4.88
CA MET A 169 5.72 2.33 5.26
C MET A 169 4.82 3.49 4.79
N LYS A 170 5.34 4.72 4.78
CA LYS A 170 4.62 5.88 4.23
C LYS A 170 4.44 5.75 2.72
N LYS A 171 5.51 5.47 1.97
CA LYS A 171 5.44 5.31 0.50
C LYS A 171 4.51 4.16 0.09
N LEU A 172 4.55 3.06 0.85
CA LEU A 172 3.70 1.89 0.64
C LEU A 172 2.25 2.07 1.12
N GLY A 173 1.90 3.22 1.70
CA GLY A 173 0.54 3.48 2.21
C GLY A 173 0.15 2.65 3.45
N LEU A 174 1.12 2.01 4.11
CA LEU A 174 0.96 1.28 5.37
C LEU A 174 0.69 2.24 6.54
N ILE A 175 1.26 3.45 6.47
CA ILE A 175 0.91 4.55 7.38
C ILE A 175 0.33 5.74 6.62
N ILE A 176 -0.73 6.33 7.19
CA ILE A 176 -1.44 7.47 6.61
C ILE A 176 -0.88 8.75 7.21
N THR A 177 -0.25 9.55 6.36
CA THR A 177 0.37 10.83 6.75
C THR A 177 -0.37 12.01 6.14
N ASN A 178 -0.12 13.22 6.62
CA ASN A 178 -0.48 14.44 5.88
C ASN A 178 0.48 14.62 4.69
N LYS A 179 0.09 15.39 3.67
CA LYS A 179 0.88 15.66 2.44
C LYS A 179 2.31 16.20 2.65
N SER A 180 2.73 16.49 3.89
CA SER A 180 4.09 16.93 4.19
C SER A 180 5.06 15.75 4.10
N GLU A 181 6.08 15.87 3.26
CA GLU A 181 7.11 14.83 3.04
C GLU A 181 7.87 14.46 4.33
N ILE A 182 8.08 15.44 5.21
CA ILE A 182 8.96 15.33 6.38
C ILE A 182 8.26 14.70 7.60
N LYS A 183 6.92 14.65 7.63
CA LYS A 183 6.16 14.19 8.81
C LYS A 183 5.54 12.81 8.57
N PHE A 184 5.74 11.91 9.54
CA PHE A 184 5.10 10.58 9.60
C PHE A 184 3.75 10.60 10.32
N CYS A 185 3.35 11.76 10.87
CA CYS A 185 2.12 11.90 11.63
C CYS A 185 1.00 12.55 10.82
N LYS A 186 -0.22 12.31 11.28
CA LYS A 186 -1.43 13.03 10.89
C LYS A 186 -1.90 13.91 12.05
N VAL A 187 -2.36 15.12 11.74
CA VAL A 187 -3.06 15.97 12.72
C VAL A 187 -4.51 15.50 12.81
N VAL A 188 -4.98 15.21 14.03
CA VAL A 188 -6.31 14.69 14.31
C VAL A 188 -6.92 15.41 15.48
N ARG A 189 -8.25 15.52 15.49
CA ARG A 189 -8.99 16.09 16.61
C ARG A 189 -9.40 14.99 17.58
N VAL A 190 -8.99 15.12 18.83
CA VAL A 190 -9.31 14.24 19.96
C VAL A 190 -9.79 15.13 21.10
N ASP A 191 -11.02 14.92 21.57
CA ASP A 191 -11.64 15.67 22.67
C ASP A 191 -11.51 17.20 22.53
N GLY A 192 -11.78 17.70 21.31
CA GLY A 192 -11.70 19.11 20.98
C GLY A 192 -10.30 19.62 20.63
N ASN A 193 -9.23 18.91 21.03
CA ASN A 193 -7.83 19.29 20.85
C ASN A 193 -7.22 18.71 19.56
N MET A 194 -6.30 19.47 18.95
CA MET A 194 -5.56 19.03 17.76
C MET A 194 -4.25 18.36 18.18
N VAL A 195 -4.14 17.05 17.96
CA VAL A 195 -2.97 16.24 18.32
C VAL A 195 -2.36 15.58 17.09
N ARG A 196 -1.07 15.25 17.15
CA ARG A 196 -0.38 14.51 16.09
C ARG A 196 -0.31 13.03 16.47
N LYS A 197 -0.80 12.16 15.58
CA LYS A 197 -0.78 10.71 15.78
C LYS A 197 -0.19 10.02 14.56
N ILE A 198 0.49 8.88 14.75
CA ILE A 198 0.73 7.94 13.65
C ILE A 198 -0.60 7.24 13.35
N VAL A 199 -0.88 7.02 12.07
CA VAL A 199 -2.11 6.37 11.64
C VAL A 199 -1.75 5.13 10.83
N LEU A 200 -2.01 3.94 11.36
CA LEU A 200 -1.88 2.69 10.62
C LEU A 200 -3.09 2.53 9.70
N ASN A 201 -2.87 1.97 8.52
CA ASN A 201 -3.92 1.64 7.57
C ASN A 201 -4.43 0.22 7.79
N SER A 202 -5.41 0.05 8.70
CA SER A 202 -5.87 -1.29 9.09
C SER A 202 -6.70 -2.00 8.02
N SER A 203 -7.18 -1.30 6.99
CA SER A 203 -7.92 -1.93 5.88
C SER A 203 -7.10 -2.96 5.09
N ILE A 204 -5.77 -2.91 5.23
CA ILE A 204 -4.83 -3.85 4.61
C ILE A 204 -4.91 -5.24 5.26
N VAL A 205 -5.42 -5.33 6.49
CA VAL A 205 -5.30 -6.52 7.36
C VAL A 205 -6.65 -7.24 7.56
N GLU A 206 -7.75 -6.70 7.02
CA GLU A 206 -9.10 -7.28 7.09
C GLU A 206 -9.34 -8.45 6.09
N LEU A 207 -8.25 -9.10 5.64
CA LEU A 207 -8.23 -10.21 4.67
C LEU A 207 -8.55 -11.58 5.29
#